data_AF-A0A1Q5PAV6-F1
#
_entry.id   AF-A0A1Q5PAV6-F1
#
_cell.length_a   1.000
_cell.length_b   1.000
_cell.length_c   1.000
_cell.angle_alpha   90.00
_cell.angle_beta   90.00
_cell.angle_gamma   90.00
#
_symmetry.space_group_name_H-M   'P 1'
#
loop_
_entity.id
_entity.type
_entity.pdbx_description
1 polymer ?
#
loop_
_entity_poly.entity_id
_entity_poly.type
_entity_poly.pdbx_seq_one_letter_code
_entity_poly.pdbx_strand_id
1 'polypeptide(L)'
;MQKGCLISIGVFLILLFGIIWILRDAFEPEYYNVELDQRIGGTLICDVTYNADHHSWSYMIAYKYRDVNDSTHKIGYGSYDGREWKKDEQLIQYGKWLILKTGNYHGSDKIFIGDLEANEWNEFEFSAASIEKDSIWNLENIHSLPGWLPSEAFVNEIKDGKIHVIYEYRVDKINTKVTEKRVIEYEIHEETGAPKMKRISLLP
;
A
#
# COMPACT_ATOMS: atom_id res chain seq x y z
N MET A 1 47.07 -39.39 -7.46
CA MET A 1 45.76 -38.69 -7.43
C MET A 1 44.96 -39.07 -8.67
N GLN A 2 43.82 -39.74 -8.49
CA GLN A 2 43.00 -40.27 -9.59
C GLN A 2 42.34 -39.13 -10.36
N LYS A 3 42.45 -39.15 -11.70
CA LYS A 3 41.91 -38.15 -12.64
C LYS A 3 40.41 -37.86 -12.44
N GLY A 4 39.66 -38.79 -11.83
CA GLY A 4 38.26 -38.59 -11.46
C GLY A 4 38.02 -37.49 -10.41
N CYS A 5 38.95 -37.27 -9.46
CA CYS A 5 38.77 -36.27 -8.41
C CYS A 5 38.83 -34.83 -8.96
N LEU A 6 39.71 -34.57 -9.94
CA LEU A 6 39.81 -33.27 -10.61
C LEU A 6 38.59 -32.95 -11.49
N ILE A 7 38.02 -33.95 -12.16
CA ILE A 7 36.80 -33.79 -12.96
C ILE A 7 35.60 -33.50 -12.05
N SER A 8 35.46 -34.22 -10.93
CA SER A 8 34.40 -33.98 -9.95
C SER A 8 34.47 -32.59 -9.33
N ILE A 9 35.68 -32.09 -9.01
CA ILE A 9 35.88 -30.73 -8.50
C ILE A 9 35.52 -29.69 -9.58
N GLY A 10 35.92 -29.90 -10.83
CA GLY A 10 35.58 -28.99 -11.93
C GLY A 10 34.07 -28.90 -12.18
N VAL A 11 33.37 -30.04 -12.21
CA VAL A 11 31.90 -30.08 -12.33
C VAL A 11 31.22 -29.41 -11.14
N PHE A 12 31.71 -29.65 -9.92
CA PHE A 12 31.19 -29.00 -8.72
C PHE A 12 31.35 -27.48 -8.76
N LEU A 13 32.51 -26.97 -9.19
CA LEU A 13 32.73 -25.52 -9.33
C LEU A 13 31.80 -24.91 -10.39
N ILE A 14 31.61 -25.56 -11.54
CA ILE A 14 30.67 -25.08 -12.57
C ILE A 14 29.24 -25.02 -12.04
N LEU A 15 28.80 -26.03 -11.30
CA LEU A 15 27.48 -26.04 -10.65
C LEU A 15 27.38 -24.92 -9.60
N LEU A 16 28.42 -24.73 -8.79
CA LEU A 16 28.46 -23.66 -7.78
C LEU A 16 28.34 -22.27 -8.43
N PHE A 17 29.10 -22.01 -9.49
CA PHE A 17 29.03 -20.75 -10.22
C PHE A 17 27.67 -20.57 -10.90
N GLY A 18 27.09 -21.63 -11.47
CA GLY A 18 25.75 -21.61 -12.04
C GLY A 18 24.68 -21.26 -11.01
N ILE A 19 24.73 -21.88 -9.82
CA ILE A 19 23.81 -21.60 -8.72
C ILE A 19 23.95 -20.14 -8.24
N ILE A 20 25.17 -19.64 -8.07
CA ILE A 20 25.41 -18.24 -7.66
C ILE A 20 24.82 -17.27 -8.69
N TRP A 21 24.97 -17.57 -9.98
CA TRP A 21 24.45 -16.72 -11.04
C TRP A 21 22.91 -16.71 -11.07
N ILE A 22 22.29 -17.89 -10.96
CA ILE A 22 20.82 -18.02 -10.89
C ILE A 22 20.26 -17.33 -9.65
N LEU A 23 20.90 -17.47 -8.49
CA LEU A 23 20.45 -16.82 -7.26
C LEU A 23 20.55 -15.29 -7.35
N ARG A 24 21.58 -14.75 -7.99
CA ARG A 24 21.69 -13.30 -8.17
C ARG A 24 20.55 -12.77 -9.04
N ASP A 25 20.32 -13.39 -10.18
CA ASP A 25 19.26 -13.02 -11.12
C ASP A 25 17.86 -13.11 -10.48
N ALA A 26 17.63 -14.15 -9.67
CA ALA A 26 16.35 -14.37 -8.98
C ALA A 26 16.02 -13.34 -7.87
N PHE A 27 16.99 -12.54 -7.42
CA PHE A 27 16.80 -11.53 -6.37
C PHE A 27 17.13 -10.10 -6.85
N GLU A 28 17.39 -9.91 -8.15
CA GLU A 28 17.53 -8.57 -8.72
C GLU A 28 16.15 -7.88 -8.82
N PRO A 29 16.02 -6.60 -8.43
CA PRO A 29 14.77 -5.87 -8.57
C PRO A 29 14.31 -5.77 -10.02
N GLU A 30 13.02 -5.98 -10.26
CA GLU A 30 12.40 -5.76 -11.56
C GLU A 30 11.83 -4.34 -11.65
N TYR A 31 12.07 -3.68 -12.77
CA TYR A 31 11.56 -2.33 -13.05
C TYR A 31 10.69 -2.34 -14.30
N TYR A 32 9.48 -1.82 -14.19
CA TYR A 32 8.58 -1.69 -15.32
C TYR A 32 7.61 -0.53 -15.13
N ASN A 33 6.98 -0.10 -16.23
CA ASN A 33 5.98 0.96 -16.21
C ASN A 33 4.61 0.39 -16.59
N VAL A 34 3.56 0.91 -15.97
CA VAL A 34 2.17 0.62 -16.30
C VAL A 34 1.43 1.94 -16.49
N GLU A 35 0.71 2.06 -17.60
CA GLU A 35 -0.21 3.18 -17.85
C GLU A 35 -1.65 2.67 -17.69
N LEU A 36 -2.42 3.33 -16.84
CA LEU A 36 -3.81 3.00 -16.55
C LEU A 36 -4.72 4.15 -16.96
N ASP A 37 -5.57 3.92 -17.96
CA ASP A 37 -6.60 4.89 -18.33
C ASP A 37 -7.56 5.14 -17.17
N GLN A 38 -7.87 6.41 -16.94
CA GLN A 38 -8.68 6.83 -15.80
C GLN A 38 -10.10 7.16 -16.23
N ARG A 39 -11.09 6.72 -15.45
CA ARG A 39 -12.52 7.03 -15.70
C ARG A 39 -12.83 8.52 -15.72
N ILE A 40 -12.05 9.31 -14.99
CA ILE A 40 -12.15 10.78 -14.97
C ILE A 40 -11.47 11.46 -16.18
N GLY A 41 -10.94 10.67 -17.12
CA GLY A 41 -10.06 11.13 -18.20
C GLY A 41 -8.59 11.12 -17.79
N GLY A 42 -7.69 11.21 -18.77
CA GLY A 42 -6.24 11.15 -18.54
C GLY A 42 -5.72 9.74 -18.25
N THR A 43 -4.45 9.67 -17.84
CA THR A 43 -3.71 8.42 -17.63
C THR A 43 -2.96 8.46 -16.30
N LEU A 44 -3.13 7.43 -15.47
CA LEU A 44 -2.31 7.19 -14.29
C LEU A 44 -1.08 6.38 -14.71
N ILE A 45 0.09 6.99 -14.59
CA ILE A 45 1.39 6.42 -14.93
C ILE A 45 2.01 5.88 -13.63
N CYS A 46 2.32 4.59 -13.63
CA CYS A 46 2.84 3.86 -12.50
C CYS A 46 4.25 3.35 -12.83
N ASP A 47 5.28 3.94 -12.22
CA ASP A 47 6.65 3.44 -12.30
C ASP A 47 6.88 2.45 -11.16
N VAL A 48 7.14 1.19 -11.49
CA VAL A 48 7.07 0.07 -10.55
C VAL A 48 8.45 -0.52 -10.32
N THR A 49 8.80 -0.67 -9.05
CA THR A 49 9.90 -1.51 -8.59
C THR A 49 9.33 -2.71 -7.86
N TYR A 50 9.54 -3.90 -8.41
CA TYR A 50 9.24 -5.16 -7.72
C TYR A 50 10.53 -5.72 -7.12
N ASN A 51 10.50 -5.97 -5.82
CA ASN A 51 11.60 -6.62 -5.10
C ASN A 51 11.10 -7.95 -4.56
N ALA A 52 11.90 -9.00 -4.71
CA ALA A 52 11.70 -10.26 -4.02
C ALA A 52 13.01 -10.64 -3.35
N ASP A 53 12.94 -11.06 -2.09
CA ASP A 53 14.04 -11.70 -1.37
C ASP A 53 13.56 -13.01 -0.73
N HIS A 54 14.46 -13.69 -0.01
CA HIS A 54 14.13 -14.95 0.65
C HIS A 54 13.05 -14.81 1.74
N HIS A 55 12.83 -13.62 2.29
CA HIS A 55 11.90 -13.35 3.38
C HIS A 55 10.56 -12.80 2.92
N SER A 56 10.52 -12.00 1.86
CA SER A 56 9.30 -11.34 1.39
C SER A 56 9.43 -10.87 -0.05
N TRP A 57 8.34 -10.29 -0.55
CA TRP A 57 8.30 -9.57 -1.81
C TRP A 57 7.50 -8.28 -1.61
N SER A 58 7.80 -7.27 -2.41
CA SER A 58 7.12 -5.98 -2.36
C SER A 58 7.05 -5.30 -3.72
N TYR A 59 5.95 -4.58 -3.94
CA TYR A 59 5.88 -3.57 -4.99
C TYR A 59 6.04 -2.19 -4.38
N MET A 60 6.90 -1.37 -4.96
CA MET A 60 6.94 0.07 -4.74
C MET A 60 6.54 0.76 -6.04
N ILE A 61 5.56 1.64 -5.98
CA ILE A 61 4.98 2.27 -7.18
C ILE A 61 5.03 3.78 -7.02
N ALA A 62 5.69 4.45 -7.95
CA ALA A 62 5.65 5.90 -8.06
C ALA A 62 4.51 6.29 -9.01
N TYR A 63 3.59 7.11 -8.50
CA TYR A 63 2.40 7.54 -9.24
C TYR A 63 2.56 8.94 -9.81
N LYS A 64 2.22 9.07 -11.09
CA LYS A 64 2.01 10.33 -11.77
C LYS A 64 0.67 10.28 -12.48
N TYR A 65 0.00 11.42 -12.60
CA TYR A 65 -1.21 11.55 -13.39
C TYR A 65 -0.98 12.52 -14.54
N ARG A 66 -1.21 12.05 -15.75
CA ARG A 66 -1.21 12.86 -16.96
C ARG A 66 -2.67 13.22 -17.28
N ASP A 67 -3.00 14.50 -17.17
CA ASP A 67 -4.37 14.98 -17.36
C ASP A 67 -4.78 15.00 -18.85
N VAL A 68 -6.02 15.40 -19.11
CA VAL A 68 -6.57 15.51 -20.48
C VAL A 68 -5.89 16.57 -21.34
N ASN A 69 -5.11 17.48 -20.74
CA ASN A 69 -4.36 18.53 -21.40
C ASN A 69 -2.86 18.16 -21.54
N ASP A 70 -2.51 16.89 -21.29
CA ASP A 70 -1.13 16.37 -21.33
C ASP A 70 -0.21 16.92 -20.22
N SER A 71 -0.79 17.57 -19.20
CA SER A 71 -0.06 18.05 -18.02
C SER A 71 0.19 16.90 -17.05
N THR A 72 1.45 16.75 -16.60
CA THR A 72 1.85 15.66 -15.71
C THR A 72 2.01 16.14 -14.27
N HIS A 73 1.26 15.52 -13.36
CA HIS A 73 1.24 15.79 -11.94
C HIS A 73 1.86 14.63 -11.17
N LYS A 74 2.82 14.92 -10.29
CA LYS A 74 3.40 13.91 -9.39
C LYS A 74 2.47 13.72 -8.20
N ILE A 75 2.11 12.48 -7.88
CA ILE A 75 1.20 12.18 -6.77
C ILE A 75 2.01 11.77 -5.54
N GLY A 76 2.80 10.70 -5.66
CA GLY A 76 3.52 10.12 -4.53
C GLY A 76 3.85 8.65 -4.76
N TYR A 77 4.12 7.92 -3.69
CA TYR A 77 4.53 6.52 -3.75
C TYR A 77 3.59 5.62 -2.94
N GLY A 78 3.22 4.46 -3.47
CA GLY A 78 2.56 3.39 -2.73
C GLY A 78 3.48 2.20 -2.53
N SER A 79 3.25 1.42 -1.46
CA SER A 79 3.91 0.12 -1.25
C SER A 79 2.92 -1.01 -1.03
N TYR A 80 3.28 -2.19 -1.52
CA TYR A 80 2.50 -3.41 -1.37
C TYR A 80 3.44 -4.50 -0.89
N ASP A 81 3.63 -4.60 0.43
CA ASP A 81 4.51 -5.60 1.06
C ASP A 81 3.75 -6.90 1.32
N GLY A 82 4.21 -8.01 0.75
CA GLY A 82 3.59 -9.33 0.88
C GLY A 82 2.17 -9.43 0.31
N ARG A 83 1.76 -8.47 -0.53
CA ARG A 83 0.40 -8.35 -1.09
C ARG A 83 0.45 -7.92 -2.55
N GLU A 84 -0.42 -8.51 -3.38
CA GLU A 84 -0.33 -8.32 -4.83
C GLU A 84 -0.84 -6.93 -5.22
N TRP A 85 -0.11 -6.26 -6.10
CA TRP A 85 -0.58 -5.04 -6.72
C TRP A 85 -1.44 -5.37 -7.94
N LYS A 86 -2.73 -5.02 -7.87
CA LYS A 86 -3.77 -5.43 -8.84
C LYS A 86 -3.75 -4.66 -10.16
N LYS A 87 -3.01 -3.55 -10.26
CA LYS A 87 -2.87 -2.74 -11.49
C LYS A 87 -4.21 -2.22 -12.02
N ASP A 88 -5.12 -1.87 -11.12
CA ASP A 88 -6.49 -1.44 -11.43
C ASP A 88 -6.89 -0.16 -10.70
N GLU A 89 -5.92 0.59 -10.13
CA GLU A 89 -6.25 1.83 -9.43
C GLU A 89 -6.91 2.87 -10.33
N GLN A 90 -7.87 3.57 -9.72
CA GLN A 90 -8.61 4.66 -10.34
C GLN A 90 -8.60 5.86 -9.41
N LEU A 91 -8.35 7.03 -9.98
CA LEU A 91 -8.58 8.32 -9.36
C LEU A 91 -10.08 8.54 -9.20
N ILE A 92 -10.46 8.99 -8.02
CA ILE A 92 -11.85 9.31 -7.66
C ILE A 92 -11.96 10.81 -7.53
N GLN A 93 -12.88 11.42 -8.27
CA GLN A 93 -13.15 12.85 -8.18
C GLN A 93 -14.24 13.12 -7.14
N TYR A 94 -13.97 14.06 -6.24
CA TYR A 94 -14.94 14.58 -5.27
C TYR A 94 -14.82 16.10 -5.18
N GLY A 95 -15.76 16.82 -5.79
CA GLY A 95 -15.65 18.27 -5.98
C GLY A 95 -14.38 18.60 -6.77
N LYS A 96 -13.52 19.45 -6.19
CA LYS A 96 -12.21 19.81 -6.75
C LYS A 96 -11.09 18.79 -6.44
N TRP A 97 -11.34 17.86 -5.54
CA TRP A 97 -10.32 16.92 -5.06
C TRP A 97 -10.25 15.69 -5.95
N LEU A 98 -9.03 15.25 -6.23
CA LEU A 98 -8.72 13.93 -6.78
C LEU A 98 -8.14 13.05 -5.69
N ILE A 99 -8.63 11.83 -5.60
CA ILE A 99 -8.28 10.88 -4.55
C ILE A 99 -7.70 9.63 -5.20
N LEU A 100 -6.47 9.26 -4.84
CA LEU A 100 -5.85 8.00 -5.21
C LEU A 100 -5.73 7.11 -3.98
N LYS A 101 -6.42 5.97 -3.97
CA LYS A 101 -6.14 4.89 -3.02
C LYS A 101 -4.92 4.11 -3.47
N THR A 102 -4.00 3.83 -2.55
CA THR A 102 -2.89 2.90 -2.80
C THR A 102 -2.48 2.15 -1.54
N GLY A 103 -1.54 1.23 -1.67
CA GLY A 103 -0.95 0.52 -0.54
C GLY A 103 0.02 1.34 0.28
N ASN A 104 0.11 0.96 1.54
CA ASN A 104 1.08 1.45 2.49
C ASN A 104 1.81 0.28 3.16
N TYR A 105 2.85 0.63 3.91
CA TYR A 105 3.67 -0.34 4.61
C TYR A 105 2.85 -1.18 5.62
N HIS A 106 3.29 -2.43 5.83
CA HIS A 106 2.76 -3.34 6.86
C HIS A 106 1.25 -3.63 6.81
N GLY A 107 0.69 -3.93 5.63
CA GLY A 107 -0.69 -4.38 5.55
C GLY A 107 -1.71 -3.26 5.84
N SER A 108 -1.35 -2.03 5.47
CA SER A 108 -2.25 -0.89 5.50
C SER A 108 -2.44 -0.28 4.11
N ASP A 109 -3.52 0.46 3.94
CA ASP A 109 -3.74 1.33 2.79
C ASP A 109 -3.52 2.78 3.20
N LYS A 110 -3.25 3.62 2.20
CA LYS A 110 -3.25 5.07 2.32
C LYS A 110 -3.96 5.68 1.13
N ILE A 111 -4.22 6.98 1.23
CA ILE A 111 -4.73 7.76 0.12
C ILE A 111 -3.85 8.98 -0.13
N PHE A 112 -3.75 9.37 -1.39
CA PHE A 112 -3.34 10.70 -1.78
C PHE A 112 -4.57 11.51 -2.14
N ILE A 113 -4.66 12.74 -1.64
CA ILE A 113 -5.69 13.70 -2.03
C ILE A 113 -5.00 14.94 -2.57
N GLY A 114 -5.34 15.33 -3.79
CA GLY A 114 -4.74 16.49 -4.45
C GLY A 114 -5.74 17.36 -5.18
N ASP A 115 -5.30 18.59 -5.43
CA ASP A 115 -5.98 19.59 -6.24
C ASP A 115 -5.09 19.87 -7.45
N LEU A 116 -5.59 19.60 -8.66
CA LEU A 116 -4.82 19.78 -9.89
C LEU A 116 -4.46 21.24 -10.16
N GLU A 117 -5.33 22.18 -9.76
CA GLU A 117 -5.09 23.61 -9.98
C GLU A 117 -3.96 24.11 -9.08
N ALA A 118 -3.94 23.65 -7.82
CA ALA A 118 -2.87 23.95 -6.88
C ALA A 118 -1.59 23.14 -7.14
N ASN A 119 -1.71 22.01 -7.85
CA ASN A 119 -0.65 21.01 -8.03
C ASN A 119 -0.04 20.54 -6.70
N GLU A 120 -0.88 20.43 -5.67
CA GLU A 120 -0.53 19.97 -4.33
C GLU A 120 -1.22 18.65 -4.05
N TRP A 121 -0.45 17.68 -3.52
CA TRP A 121 -0.93 16.37 -3.11
C TRP A 121 -0.54 16.11 -1.66
N ASN A 122 -1.51 15.67 -0.87
CA ASN A 122 -1.34 15.33 0.53
C ASN A 122 -1.55 13.83 0.73
N GLU A 123 -0.70 13.23 1.56
CA GLU A 123 -0.75 11.83 1.90
C GLU A 123 -1.49 11.64 3.23
N PHE A 124 -2.41 10.67 3.27
CA PHE A 124 -3.12 10.28 4.49
C PHE A 124 -3.03 8.77 4.65
N GLU A 125 -2.29 8.35 5.67
CA GLU A 125 -2.15 6.93 6.01
C GLU A 125 -3.26 6.48 6.95
N PHE A 126 -3.75 5.26 6.74
CA PHE A 126 -4.65 4.59 7.66
C PHE A 126 -3.88 3.50 8.40
N SER A 127 -3.26 3.87 9.52
CA SER A 127 -2.50 2.97 10.40
C SER A 127 -3.08 2.94 11.81
N ALA A 128 -2.74 1.93 12.60
CA ALA A 128 -3.10 1.88 14.02
C ALA A 128 -2.71 3.16 14.77
N ALA A 129 -1.53 3.71 14.48
CA ALA A 129 -1.05 4.94 15.10
C ALA A 129 -1.95 6.15 14.76
N SER A 130 -2.45 6.23 13.52
CA SER A 130 -3.38 7.29 13.11
C SER A 130 -4.79 7.09 13.67
N ILE A 131 -5.27 5.85 13.70
CA ILE A 131 -6.63 5.47 14.08
C ILE A 131 -6.81 5.56 15.60
N GLU A 132 -5.94 4.89 16.37
CA GLU A 132 -6.13 4.75 17.81
C GLU A 132 -5.78 6.04 18.58
N LYS A 133 -5.05 6.96 17.94
CA LYS A 133 -4.78 8.30 18.48
C LYS A 133 -5.94 9.27 18.26
N ASP A 134 -6.90 8.97 17.38
CA ASP A 134 -8.02 9.86 17.11
C ASP A 134 -8.90 10.03 18.36
N SER A 135 -9.43 11.24 18.56
CA SER A 135 -10.33 11.55 19.67
C SER A 135 -11.57 10.66 19.71
N ILE A 136 -12.15 10.29 18.55
CA ILE A 136 -13.36 9.47 18.49
C ILE A 136 -13.07 8.06 18.99
N TRP A 137 -11.93 7.48 18.61
CA TRP A 137 -11.48 6.17 19.12
C TRP A 137 -11.42 6.15 20.65
N ASN A 138 -10.83 7.20 21.21
CA ASN A 138 -10.67 7.34 22.66
C ASN A 138 -12.01 7.57 23.37
N LEU A 139 -12.93 8.33 22.77
CA LEU A 139 -14.27 8.57 23.33
C LEU A 139 -15.14 7.31 23.38
N GLU A 140 -15.01 6.42 22.39
CA GLU A 140 -15.71 5.13 22.33
C GLU A 140 -15.14 4.10 23.33
N ASN A 141 -14.04 4.42 24.03
CA ASN A 141 -13.36 3.54 25.00
C ASN A 141 -13.06 2.14 24.43
N ILE A 142 -12.63 2.07 23.17
CA ILE A 142 -12.33 0.81 22.49
C ILE A 142 -11.05 0.21 23.06
N HIS A 143 -11.12 -1.05 23.51
CA HIS A 143 -9.95 -1.77 23.97
C HIS A 143 -9.14 -2.31 22.79
N SER A 144 -7.92 -1.83 22.61
CA SER A 144 -6.92 -2.36 21.67
C SER A 144 -5.58 -2.61 22.37
N LEU A 145 -4.71 -3.34 21.68
CA LEU A 145 -3.31 -3.50 22.04
C LEU A 145 -2.41 -2.79 21.00
N PRO A 146 -2.16 -1.48 21.15
CA PRO A 146 -1.36 -0.71 20.19
C PRO A 146 0.02 -1.34 19.96
N GLY A 147 0.44 -1.42 18.70
CA GLY A 147 1.75 -1.97 18.31
C GLY A 147 1.83 -3.50 18.28
N TRP A 148 0.72 -4.20 18.55
CA TRP A 148 0.64 -5.65 18.38
C TRP A 148 0.00 -6.00 17.04
N LEU A 149 0.47 -7.09 16.42
CA LEU A 149 -0.15 -7.64 15.21
C LEU A 149 -1.38 -8.51 15.55
N PRO A 150 -2.42 -8.52 14.69
CA PRO A 150 -2.56 -7.70 13.49
C PRO A 150 -2.88 -6.24 13.82
N SER A 151 -2.51 -5.36 12.91
CA SER A 151 -2.70 -3.91 12.96
C SER A 151 -2.93 -3.43 11.53
N GLU A 152 -3.92 -4.03 10.88
CA GLU A 152 -4.17 -3.91 9.44
C GLU A 152 -5.34 -2.98 9.17
N ALA A 153 -5.16 -2.00 8.29
CA ALA A 153 -6.22 -1.05 7.93
C ALA A 153 -6.32 -0.92 6.41
N PHE A 154 -7.43 -1.39 5.85
CA PHE A 154 -7.66 -1.39 4.41
C PHE A 154 -8.83 -0.50 4.04
N VAL A 155 -8.67 0.30 3.00
CA VAL A 155 -9.75 1.13 2.46
C VAL A 155 -10.71 0.21 1.70
N ASN A 156 -11.91 0.03 2.21
CA ASN A 156 -12.92 -0.82 1.58
C ASN A 156 -13.66 -0.08 0.44
N GLU A 157 -14.01 1.19 0.67
CA GLU A 157 -14.75 1.99 -0.29
C GLU A 157 -14.39 3.47 -0.13
N ILE A 158 -14.37 4.20 -1.25
CA ILE A 158 -14.38 5.66 -1.29
C ILE A 158 -15.54 6.09 -2.19
N LYS A 159 -16.51 6.80 -1.63
CA LYS A 159 -17.72 7.21 -2.35
C LYS A 159 -18.34 8.45 -1.73
N ASP A 160 -18.74 9.40 -2.57
CA ASP A 160 -19.46 10.62 -2.16
C ASP A 160 -18.78 11.36 -0.98
N GLY A 161 -17.45 11.51 -1.06
CA GLY A 161 -16.64 12.18 -0.04
C GLY A 161 -16.39 11.37 1.24
N LYS A 162 -16.92 10.15 1.33
CA LYS A 162 -16.74 9.24 2.46
C LYS A 162 -15.73 8.16 2.13
N ILE A 163 -14.94 7.80 3.13
CA ILE A 163 -13.94 6.72 3.05
C ILE A 163 -14.27 5.73 4.16
N HIS A 164 -14.53 4.48 3.78
CA HIS A 164 -14.73 3.38 4.72
C HIS A 164 -13.45 2.57 4.84
N VAL A 165 -12.86 2.56 6.03
CA VAL A 165 -11.66 1.78 6.35
C VAL A 165 -12.05 0.62 7.25
N ILE A 166 -11.67 -0.59 6.87
CA ILE A 166 -11.77 -1.76 7.75
C ILE A 166 -10.46 -1.84 8.53
N TYR A 167 -10.55 -1.75 9.84
CA TYR A 167 -9.41 -1.86 10.75
C TYR A 167 -9.52 -3.13 11.58
N GLU A 168 -8.51 -4.00 11.48
CA GLU A 168 -8.35 -5.20 12.31
C GLU A 168 -7.22 -5.00 13.31
N TYR A 169 -7.52 -5.24 14.58
CA TYR A 169 -6.59 -5.05 15.68
C TYR A 169 -6.71 -6.14 16.74
N ARG A 170 -5.62 -6.32 17.48
CA ARG A 170 -5.54 -7.30 18.55
C ARG A 170 -6.17 -6.79 19.86
N VAL A 171 -6.90 -7.66 20.56
CA VAL A 171 -7.55 -7.34 21.84
C VAL A 171 -7.08 -8.21 23.02
N ASP A 172 -6.38 -9.33 22.78
CA ASP A 172 -5.88 -10.21 23.84
C ASP A 172 -4.36 -10.39 23.80
N LYS A 173 -3.67 -10.18 24.92
CA LYS A 173 -2.20 -10.24 25.00
C LYS A 173 -1.63 -11.66 24.86
N ILE A 174 -2.40 -12.68 25.23
CA ILE A 174 -1.96 -14.07 25.30
C ILE A 174 -2.37 -14.81 24.02
N ASN A 175 -3.65 -14.75 23.67
CA ASN A 175 -4.18 -15.42 22.48
C ASN A 175 -4.10 -14.50 21.26
N THR A 176 -3.07 -14.71 20.43
CA THR A 176 -2.80 -13.94 19.20
C THR A 176 -3.90 -14.02 18.15
N LYS A 177 -4.81 -14.99 18.27
CA LYS A 177 -5.93 -15.18 17.34
C LYS A 177 -7.18 -14.37 17.71
N VAL A 178 -7.20 -13.73 18.88
CA VAL A 178 -8.35 -12.92 19.31
C VAL A 178 -8.15 -11.49 18.81
N THR A 179 -8.89 -11.17 17.76
CA THR A 179 -8.87 -9.88 17.07
C THR A 179 -10.28 -9.33 16.98
N GLU A 180 -10.40 -8.01 16.84
CA GLU A 180 -11.65 -7.33 16.51
C GLU A 180 -11.49 -6.60 15.17
N LYS A 181 -12.60 -6.45 14.45
CA LYS A 181 -12.67 -5.68 13.21
C LYS A 181 -13.72 -4.58 13.34
N ARG A 182 -13.35 -3.37 12.91
CA ARG A 182 -14.24 -2.22 12.89
C ARG A 182 -14.24 -1.55 11.53
N VAL A 183 -15.39 -0.97 11.18
CA VAL A 183 -15.51 -0.05 10.06
C VAL A 183 -15.40 1.36 10.60
N ILE A 184 -14.41 2.08 10.09
CA ILE A 184 -14.15 3.48 10.41
C ILE A 184 -14.57 4.31 9.20
N GLU A 185 -15.52 5.21 9.41
CA GLU A 185 -15.95 6.18 8.40
C GLU A 185 -15.19 7.48 8.59
N TYR A 186 -14.49 7.89 7.54
CA TYR A 186 -13.93 9.22 7.39
C TYR A 186 -14.74 10.01 6.37
N GLU A 187 -14.77 11.32 6.55
CA GLU A 187 -15.36 12.26 5.60
C GLU A 187 -14.32 13.29 5.18
N ILE A 188 -14.20 13.51 3.88
CA ILE A 188 -13.28 14.49 3.29
C ILE A 188 -13.81 15.89 3.54
N HIS A 189 -13.00 16.72 4.18
CA HIS A 189 -13.33 18.12 4.40
C HIS A 189 -13.30 18.89 3.07
N GLU A 190 -14.42 19.52 2.68
CA GLU A 190 -14.57 20.13 1.35
C GLU A 190 -13.50 21.20 1.04
N GLU A 191 -13.12 22.00 2.04
CA GLU A 191 -12.17 23.11 1.84
C GLU A 191 -10.70 22.66 1.84
N THR A 192 -10.35 21.61 2.60
CA THR A 192 -8.95 21.24 2.85
C THR A 192 -8.56 19.90 2.24
N GLY A 193 -9.53 19.10 1.80
CA GLY A 193 -9.31 17.75 1.30
C GLY A 193 -8.92 16.74 2.38
N ALA A 194 -8.72 17.17 3.63
CA ALA A 194 -8.27 16.28 4.69
C ALA A 194 -9.42 15.36 5.17
N PRO A 195 -9.23 14.04 5.22
CA PRO A 195 -10.20 13.12 5.79
C PRO A 195 -10.25 13.32 7.31
N LYS A 196 -11.47 13.37 7.86
CA LYS A 196 -11.71 13.43 9.31
C LYS A 196 -12.55 12.24 9.73
N MET A 197 -12.14 11.54 10.79
CA MET A 197 -12.93 10.44 11.35
C MET A 197 -14.29 10.98 11.80
N LYS A 198 -15.36 10.25 11.50
CA LYS A 198 -16.74 10.62 11.89
C LYS A 198 -17.44 9.58 12.70
N ARG A 199 -17.19 8.30 12.42
CA ARG A 199 -17.90 7.20 13.07
C ARG A 199 -17.06 5.95 13.09
N ILE A 200 -17.20 5.18 14.17
CA ILE A 200 -16.66 3.84 14.29
C ILE A 200 -17.84 2.88 14.52
N SER A 201 -17.85 1.75 13.83
CA SER A 201 -18.88 0.73 13.98
C SER A 201 -18.26 -0.66 13.96
N LEU A 202 -18.91 -1.62 14.60
CA LEU A 202 -18.53 -3.02 14.45
C LEU A 202 -18.78 -3.47 13.00
N LEU A 203 -17.85 -4.25 12.46
CA LEU A 203 -18.09 -4.91 11.18
C LEU A 203 -19.24 -5.92 11.38
N PRO A 204 -20.36 -5.82 10.63
CA PRO A 204 -21.52 -6.70 10.79
C PRO A 204 -21.23 -8.16 10.43
#